data_AF-A0A841YWS3-F1
#
_entry.id   AF-A0A841YWS3-F1
#
_cell.length_a   1.000
_cell.length_b   1.000
_cell.length_c   1.000
_cell.angle_alpha   90.00
_cell.angle_beta   90.00
_cell.angle_gamma   90.00
#
_symmetry.space_group_name_H-M   'P 1'
#
loop_
_entity.id
_entity.type
_entity.pdbx_description
1 polymer ?
#
loop_
_entity_poly.entity_id
_entity_poly.type
_entity_poly.pdbx_seq_one_letter_code
_entity_poly.pdbx_strand_id
1 'polypeptide(L)'
;MPKKVTWLELFFDLLFVGAIASVTHVLLYIEDGVVDASIFWKFVLMFMPLWWAWTGQTLFINRYGNDLLPQRLLIGLEIMFVLLMISSFNIHFDETYITFFIGYIGLRMITAIQYLFAAKKEKAARRNVALFLGKYFWIGIFISSISLFLDGEWRYIMLYAGIVLDILVPLIGRKRLRQVPIHTEHLLERFGLFTIILLGESIVAIISVLSTEVMDAGLIFYAACAIVLVLLIWWQYFDNLEKKLDKEQQTAGQLIIYGHLFLFLSLSTTAAGIKMLVLPDISYHFVVFFLFSSVLVYVLAFSGTFHLYRVPEERLAWIHLALFIGLLVALFVLVWFVVLSPALVLLVLCLFFLVFGMMTSK
;
A
#
# COMPACT_ATOMS: atom_id res chain seq x y z
N MET A 1 22.62 11.73 13.55
CA MET A 1 22.05 10.73 14.47
C MET A 1 20.92 10.03 13.74
N PRO A 2 20.79 8.69 13.85
CA PRO A 2 19.70 7.96 13.22
C PRO A 2 18.37 8.46 13.78
N LYS A 3 17.41 8.72 12.89
CA LYS A 3 16.05 9.11 13.27
C LYS A 3 15.29 7.83 13.59
N LYS A 4 14.81 7.67 14.82
CA LYS A 4 14.02 6.51 15.24
C LYS A 4 12.53 6.78 15.07
N VAL A 5 11.76 5.74 14.79
CA VAL A 5 10.29 5.79 14.78
C VAL A 5 9.78 6.07 16.19
N THR A 6 8.81 6.98 16.30
CA THR A 6 8.19 7.37 17.57
C THR A 6 6.93 6.53 17.89
N TRP A 7 6.53 6.46 19.16
CA TRP A 7 5.28 5.80 19.55
C TRP A 7 4.04 6.43 18.92
N LEU A 8 4.05 7.75 18.71
CA LEU A 8 2.96 8.46 18.05
C LEU A 8 2.83 8.06 16.58
N GLU A 9 3.95 7.85 15.91
CA GLU A 9 4.01 7.32 14.56
C GLU A 9 3.42 5.91 14.47
N LEU A 10 3.75 5.02 15.42
CA LEU A 10 3.16 3.67 15.49
C LEU A 10 1.65 3.73 15.78
N PHE A 11 1.22 4.62 16.67
CA PHE A 11 -0.20 4.81 16.97
C PHE A 11 -0.97 5.31 15.75
N PHE A 12 -0.38 6.21 14.96
CA PHE A 12 -0.97 6.67 13.70
C PHE A 12 -1.10 5.52 12.68
N ASP A 13 -0.10 4.64 12.56
CA ASP A 13 -0.16 3.48 11.66
C ASP A 13 -1.28 2.51 12.04
N LEU A 14 -1.60 2.38 13.33
CA LEU A 14 -2.66 1.48 13.81
C LEU A 14 -4.04 1.80 13.20
N LEU A 15 -4.32 3.08 12.89
CA LEU A 15 -5.57 3.49 12.23
C LEU A 15 -5.73 2.82 10.86
N PHE A 16 -4.61 2.59 10.17
CA PHE A 16 -4.60 2.02 8.84
C PHE A 16 -4.83 0.50 8.84
N VAL A 17 -4.71 -0.17 9.99
CA VAL A 17 -5.10 -1.59 10.11
C VAL A 17 -6.58 -1.77 9.77
N GLY A 18 -7.47 -1.02 10.44
CA GLY A 18 -8.91 -1.06 10.16
C GLY A 18 -9.26 -0.53 8.76
N ALA A 19 -8.49 0.44 8.27
CA ALA A 19 -8.67 0.98 6.92
C ALA A 19 -8.38 -0.04 5.81
N ILE A 20 -7.25 -0.73 5.92
CA ILE A 20 -6.85 -1.75 4.96
C ILE A 20 -7.84 -2.90 4.96
N ALA A 21 -8.31 -3.34 6.13
CA ALA A 21 -9.37 -4.34 6.23
C ALA A 21 -10.65 -3.89 5.51
N SER A 22 -11.10 -2.66 5.77
CA SER A 22 -12.33 -2.10 5.17
C SER A 22 -12.21 -2.03 3.63
N VAL A 23 -11.11 -1.51 3.12
CA VAL A 23 -10.89 -1.37 1.67
C VAL A 23 -10.70 -2.74 1.01
N THR A 24 -9.95 -3.66 1.63
CA THR A 24 -9.74 -5.01 1.09
C THR A 24 -11.04 -5.81 1.04
N HIS A 25 -11.94 -5.63 2.02
CA HIS A 25 -13.24 -6.29 2.04
C HIS A 25 -14.15 -5.89 0.88
N VAL A 26 -13.96 -4.71 0.29
CA VAL A 26 -14.71 -4.29 -0.91
C VAL A 26 -14.46 -5.25 -2.08
N LEU A 27 -13.27 -5.82 -2.19
CA LEU A 27 -12.96 -6.81 -3.24
C LEU A 27 -13.78 -8.08 -3.10
N LEU A 28 -14.27 -8.40 -1.90
CA LEU A 28 -15.04 -9.61 -1.60
C LEU A 28 -16.54 -9.43 -1.83
N TYR A 29 -16.97 -8.25 -2.26
CA TYR A 29 -18.36 -8.03 -2.59
C TYR A 29 -18.70 -8.75 -3.90
N ILE A 30 -19.82 -9.48 -3.91
CA ILE A 30 -20.27 -10.27 -5.05
C ILE A 30 -21.71 -9.83 -5.33
N GLU A 31 -21.96 -9.35 -6.55
CA GLU A 31 -23.30 -9.16 -7.11
C GLU A 31 -23.54 -10.28 -8.14
N ASP A 32 -24.68 -10.99 -8.03
CA ASP A 32 -25.13 -12.00 -9.00
C ASP A 32 -24.12 -13.10 -9.38
N GLY A 33 -23.22 -13.48 -8.45
CA GLY A 33 -22.24 -14.55 -8.67
C GLY A 33 -21.08 -14.18 -9.61
N VAL A 34 -20.91 -12.89 -9.94
CA VAL A 34 -19.81 -12.41 -10.77
C VAL A 34 -19.10 -11.25 -10.06
N VAL A 35 -17.77 -11.33 -9.95
CA VAL A 35 -16.97 -10.18 -9.52
C VAL A 35 -16.87 -9.22 -10.71
N ASP A 36 -17.68 -8.17 -10.70
CA ASP A 36 -17.63 -7.13 -11.72
C ASP A 36 -16.25 -6.43 -11.72
N ALA A 37 -15.69 -6.21 -12.91
CA ALA A 37 -14.38 -5.57 -13.05
C ALA A 37 -14.32 -4.16 -12.42
N SER A 38 -15.46 -3.48 -12.27
CA SER A 38 -15.59 -2.21 -11.57
C SER A 38 -15.28 -2.29 -10.08
N ILE A 39 -15.45 -3.44 -9.43
CA ILE A 39 -15.12 -3.64 -8.00
C ILE A 39 -13.62 -3.45 -7.77
N PHE A 40 -12.79 -3.97 -8.68
CA PHE A 40 -11.34 -3.75 -8.62
C PHE A 40 -11.01 -2.26 -8.72
N TRP A 41 -11.69 -1.52 -9.60
CA TRP A 41 -11.50 -0.08 -9.70
C TRP A 41 -11.98 0.69 -8.47
N LYS A 42 -13.12 0.31 -7.88
CA LYS A 42 -13.59 0.87 -6.60
C LYS A 42 -12.55 0.65 -5.49
N PHE A 43 -11.97 -0.55 -5.41
CA PHE A 43 -10.87 -0.85 -4.49
C PHE A 43 -9.66 0.06 -4.72
N VAL A 44 -9.17 0.18 -5.96
CA VAL A 44 -8.03 1.06 -6.30
C VAL A 44 -8.34 2.51 -5.94
N LEU A 45 -9.54 2.99 -6.27
CA LEU A 45 -9.99 4.35 -5.98
C LEU A 45 -10.06 4.63 -4.47
N MET A 46 -10.43 3.66 -3.63
CA MET A 46 -10.39 3.80 -2.17
C MET A 46 -8.96 3.66 -1.59
N PHE A 47 -8.16 2.77 -2.16
CA PHE A 47 -6.81 2.50 -1.70
C PHE A 47 -5.86 3.68 -1.94
N MET A 48 -5.97 4.35 -3.09
CA MET A 48 -5.11 5.47 -3.48
C MET A 48 -5.11 6.65 -2.48
N PRO A 49 -6.26 7.24 -2.09
CA PRO A 49 -6.31 8.30 -1.09
C PRO A 49 -5.89 7.80 0.29
N LEU A 50 -6.21 6.56 0.65
CA LEU A 50 -5.77 5.96 1.90
C LEU A 50 -4.23 5.89 1.99
N TRP A 51 -3.61 5.33 0.95
CA TRP A 51 -2.15 5.25 0.86
C TRP A 51 -1.51 6.65 0.83
N TRP A 52 -2.10 7.60 0.10
CA TRP A 52 -1.55 8.94 0.00
C TRP A 52 -1.68 9.75 1.30
N ALA A 53 -2.77 9.57 2.04
CA ALA A 53 -2.95 10.12 3.37
C ALA A 53 -1.82 9.67 4.30
N TRP A 54 -1.58 8.36 4.39
CA TRP A 54 -0.50 7.80 5.19
C TRP A 54 0.90 8.26 4.74
N THR A 55 1.15 8.21 3.42
CA THR A 55 2.43 8.57 2.82
C THR A 55 2.75 10.04 3.03
N GLY A 56 1.76 10.92 2.85
CA GLY A 56 1.91 12.36 3.04
C GLY A 56 2.42 12.69 4.44
N GLN A 57 1.81 12.07 5.46
CA GLN A 57 2.21 12.27 6.84
C GLN A 57 3.56 11.65 7.16
N THR A 58 3.78 10.40 6.75
CA THR A 58 5.07 9.71 6.95
C THR A 58 6.23 10.50 6.33
N LEU A 59 6.03 11.13 5.16
CA LEU A 59 7.05 11.98 4.53
C LEU A 59 7.25 13.33 5.21
N PHE A 60 6.18 13.93 5.74
CA PHE A 60 6.29 15.15 6.54
C PHE A 60 7.11 14.87 7.80
N ILE A 61 6.73 13.82 8.54
CA ILE A 61 7.45 13.40 9.74
C ILE A 61 8.88 13.04 9.38
N ASN A 62 9.13 12.26 8.33
CA ASN A 62 10.49 11.90 7.92
C ASN A 62 11.39 13.14 7.76
N ARG A 63 10.98 14.14 6.97
CA ARG A 63 11.82 15.32 6.67
C ARG A 63 11.86 16.37 7.79
N TYR A 64 10.74 16.63 8.45
CA TYR A 64 10.54 17.80 9.32
C TYR A 64 10.06 17.46 10.73
N GLY A 65 9.71 16.20 11.00
CA GLY A 65 9.11 15.77 12.24
C GLY A 65 10.01 16.02 13.45
N ASN A 66 9.45 16.73 14.42
CA ASN A 66 10.02 16.99 15.73
C ASN A 66 8.92 16.74 16.77
N ASP A 67 9.21 16.00 17.83
CA ASP A 67 8.20 15.59 18.81
C ASP A 67 7.83 16.73 19.78
N LEU A 68 7.14 17.75 19.26
CA LEU A 68 6.71 18.95 19.96
C LEU A 68 5.19 19.02 20.05
N LEU A 69 4.67 19.68 21.10
CA LEU A 69 3.24 19.79 21.37
C LEU A 69 2.40 20.24 20.16
N PRO A 70 2.77 21.26 19.36
CA PRO A 70 1.97 21.66 18.20
C PRO A 70 1.86 20.56 17.14
N GLN A 71 2.91 19.76 16.95
CA GLN A 71 2.88 18.66 15.99
C GLN A 71 1.99 17.52 16.51
N ARG A 72 2.06 17.20 17.81
CA ARG A 72 1.17 16.22 18.45
C ARG A 72 -0.29 16.60 18.33
N LEU A 73 -0.63 17.87 18.55
CA LEU A 73 -2.01 18.37 18.41
C LEU A 73 -2.51 18.28 16.97
N LEU A 74 -1.68 18.62 15.98
CA LEU A 74 -2.03 18.48 14.57
C LEU A 74 -2.22 17.01 14.17
N ILE A 75 -1.38 16.10 14.64
CA ILE A 75 -1.56 14.64 14.45
C ILE A 75 -2.86 14.16 15.11
N GLY A 76 -3.17 14.64 16.32
CA GLY A 76 -4.43 14.34 17.01
C GLY A 76 -5.66 14.75 16.20
N LEU A 77 -5.61 15.93 15.57
CA LEU A 77 -6.67 16.39 14.68
C LEU A 77 -6.71 15.58 13.36
N GLU A 78 -5.54 15.19 12.84
CA GLU A 78 -5.42 14.36 11.64
C GLU A 78 -6.06 12.99 11.84
N ILE A 79 -5.89 12.39 13.02
CA ILE A 79 -6.52 11.12 13.40
C ILE A 79 -8.05 11.20 13.24
N MET A 80 -8.69 12.28 13.68
CA MET A 80 -10.14 12.46 13.51
C MET A 80 -10.54 12.43 12.03
N PHE A 81 -9.79 13.11 11.16
CA PHE A 81 -10.06 13.14 9.74
C PHE A 81 -9.76 11.81 9.03
N VAL A 82 -8.70 11.10 9.46
CA VAL A 82 -8.42 9.72 9.02
C VAL A 82 -9.61 8.82 9.35
N LEU A 83 -10.15 8.90 10.57
CA LEU A 83 -11.29 8.07 10.98
C LEU A 83 -12.56 8.34 10.16
N LEU A 84 -12.86 9.60 9.83
CA LEU A 84 -13.95 9.96 8.93
C LEU A 84 -13.74 9.40 7.51
N MET A 85 -12.51 9.49 6.99
CA MET A 85 -12.18 8.92 5.69
C MET A 85 -12.36 7.39 5.71
N ILE A 86 -11.87 6.70 6.73
CA ILE A 86 -11.98 5.24 6.83
C ILE A 86 -13.43 4.79 6.93
N SER A 87 -14.23 5.44 7.78
CA SER A 87 -15.64 5.07 7.98
C SER A 87 -16.50 5.28 6.73
N SER A 88 -16.01 6.07 5.77
CA SER A 88 -16.69 6.33 4.51
C SER A 88 -16.45 5.27 3.43
N PHE A 89 -15.48 4.35 3.61
CA PHE A 89 -15.24 3.31 2.62
C PHE A 89 -16.37 2.29 2.61
N ASN A 90 -17.20 2.37 1.57
CA ASN A 90 -18.36 1.53 1.36
C ASN A 90 -18.56 1.36 -0.16
N ILE A 91 -19.14 0.23 -0.57
CA ILE A 91 -19.47 -0.02 -1.98
C ILE A 91 -20.50 0.95 -2.54
N HIS A 92 -21.39 1.47 -1.69
CA HIS A 92 -22.33 2.56 -1.96
C HIS A 92 -21.71 3.91 -1.61
N PHE A 93 -20.54 4.20 -2.21
CA PHE A 93 -19.71 5.37 -1.90
C PHE A 93 -20.44 6.72 -2.04
N ASP A 94 -21.48 6.79 -2.88
CA ASP A 94 -22.31 7.98 -3.07
C ASP A 94 -22.94 8.46 -1.75
N GLU A 95 -23.38 7.53 -0.90
CA GLU A 95 -24.02 7.82 0.39
C GLU A 95 -23.02 8.36 1.42
N THR A 96 -21.76 7.90 1.33
CA THR A 96 -20.69 8.26 2.26
C THR A 96 -19.76 9.35 1.72
N TYR A 97 -20.04 9.86 0.52
CA TYR A 97 -19.19 10.80 -0.21
C TYR A 97 -18.78 12.02 0.61
N ILE A 98 -19.74 12.67 1.28
CA ILE A 98 -19.46 13.89 2.06
C ILE A 98 -18.57 13.57 3.26
N THR A 99 -18.77 12.42 3.90
CA THR A 99 -17.92 11.94 5.00
C THR A 99 -16.50 11.68 4.50
N PHE A 100 -16.36 11.02 3.34
CA PHE A 100 -15.06 10.83 2.67
C PHE A 100 -14.39 12.18 2.39
N PHE A 101 -15.13 13.10 1.77
CA PHE A 101 -14.63 14.41 1.37
C PHE A 101 -14.09 15.18 2.58
N ILE A 102 -14.88 15.28 3.67
CA ILE A 102 -14.48 15.97 4.89
C ILE A 102 -13.24 15.31 5.50
N GLY A 103 -13.22 13.98 5.58
CA GLY A 103 -12.09 13.21 6.08
C GLY A 103 -10.82 13.45 5.27
N TYR A 104 -10.87 13.20 3.96
CA TYR A 104 -9.71 13.33 3.10
C TYR A 104 -9.23 14.78 2.99
N ILE A 105 -10.11 15.74 2.71
CA ILE A 105 -9.70 17.15 2.56
C ILE A 105 -9.23 17.74 3.88
N GLY A 106 -9.88 17.42 5.00
CA GLY A 106 -9.43 17.81 6.34
C GLY A 106 -8.01 17.34 6.64
N LEU A 107 -7.72 16.07 6.37
CA LEU A 107 -6.38 15.50 6.49
C LEU A 107 -5.37 16.23 5.61
N ARG A 108 -5.69 16.42 4.32
CA ARG A 108 -4.78 17.09 3.37
C ARG A 108 -4.51 18.54 3.75
N MET A 109 -5.51 19.27 4.26
CA MET A 109 -5.34 20.62 4.77
C MET A 109 -4.37 20.64 5.95
N ILE A 110 -4.47 19.68 6.89
CA ILE A 110 -3.54 19.59 8.02
C ILE A 110 -2.12 19.34 7.54
N THR A 111 -1.91 18.37 6.64
CA THR A 111 -0.58 18.10 6.08
C THR A 111 -0.01 19.34 5.37
N ALA A 112 -0.82 20.06 4.59
CA ALA A 112 -0.40 21.30 3.92
C ALA A 112 -0.01 22.39 4.94
N ILE A 113 -0.81 22.58 5.99
CA ILE A 113 -0.54 23.52 7.09
C ILE A 113 0.76 23.16 7.83
N GLN A 114 0.99 21.88 8.12
CA GLN A 114 2.21 21.38 8.73
C GLN A 114 3.46 21.78 7.90
N TYR A 115 3.41 21.60 6.57
CA TYR A 115 4.49 22.05 5.69
C TYR A 115 4.67 23.58 5.72
N LEU A 116 3.59 24.36 5.73
CA LEU A 116 3.69 25.82 5.85
C LEU A 116 4.25 26.27 7.20
N PHE A 117 3.94 25.57 8.30
CA PHE A 117 4.52 25.82 9.62
C PHE A 117 6.00 25.44 9.66
N ALA A 118 6.39 24.30 9.08
CA ALA A 118 7.79 23.92 8.95
C ALA A 118 8.57 24.99 8.15
N ALA A 119 8.00 25.51 7.06
CA ALA A 119 8.61 26.57 6.26
C ALA A 119 8.89 27.86 7.03
N LYS A 120 8.14 28.18 8.09
CA LYS A 120 8.40 29.35 8.95
C LYS A 120 9.60 29.14 9.86
N LYS A 121 9.88 27.90 10.26
CA LYS A 121 10.97 27.54 11.19
C LYS A 121 12.27 27.21 10.47
N GLU A 122 12.18 26.65 9.26
CA GLU A 122 13.30 26.16 8.47
C GLU A 122 13.96 27.27 7.63
N LYS A 123 15.18 27.02 7.16
CA LYS A 123 15.97 27.95 6.33
C LYS A 123 16.36 27.32 4.98
N ALA A 124 16.76 28.16 4.03
CA ALA A 124 17.31 27.76 2.72
C ALA A 124 16.49 26.66 2.00
N ALA A 125 17.14 25.59 1.54
CA ALA A 125 16.51 24.50 0.79
C ALA A 125 15.36 23.83 1.56
N ARG A 126 15.51 23.63 2.88
CA ARG A 126 14.46 23.05 3.75
C ARG A 126 13.19 23.90 3.76
N ARG A 127 13.32 25.22 3.84
CA ARG A 127 12.18 26.15 3.69
C ARG A 127 11.55 26.09 2.30
N ASN A 128 12.36 26.07 1.25
CA ASN A 128 11.87 26.07 -0.13
C ASN A 128 11.10 24.79 -0.49
N VAL A 129 11.57 23.64 -0.03
CA VAL A 129 10.85 22.36 -0.17
C VAL A 129 9.53 22.36 0.60
N ALA A 130 9.54 22.86 1.84
CA ALA A 130 8.34 22.95 2.66
C ALA A 130 7.29 23.89 2.06
N LEU A 131 7.70 25.07 1.56
CA LEU A 131 6.81 25.99 0.83
C LEU A 131 6.28 25.38 -0.46
N PHE A 132 7.11 24.64 -1.19
CA PHE A 132 6.68 23.95 -2.40
C PHE A 132 5.57 22.93 -2.10
N LEU A 133 5.80 21.99 -1.18
CA LEU A 133 4.79 20.99 -0.85
C LEU A 133 3.53 21.62 -0.25
N GLY A 134 3.71 22.54 0.72
CA GLY A 134 2.59 23.22 1.38
C GLY A 134 1.72 24.00 0.40
N LYS A 135 2.29 24.75 -0.55
CA LYS A 135 1.52 25.53 -1.54
C LYS A 135 0.86 24.66 -2.60
N TYR A 136 1.54 23.65 -3.11
CA TYR A 136 1.03 22.86 -4.22
C TYR A 136 -0.03 21.85 -3.77
N PHE A 137 0.00 21.38 -2.52
CA PHE A 137 -1.11 20.59 -1.97
C PHE A 137 -2.41 21.40 -1.81
N TRP A 138 -2.33 22.72 -1.61
CA TRP A 138 -3.52 23.57 -1.65
C TRP A 138 -4.18 23.62 -3.03
N ILE A 139 -3.43 23.39 -4.12
CA ILE A 139 -3.99 23.30 -5.46
C ILE A 139 -4.83 22.03 -5.60
N GLY A 140 -4.31 20.88 -5.13
CA GLY A 140 -5.06 19.62 -5.14
C GLY A 140 -6.30 19.70 -4.27
N ILE A 141 -6.19 20.28 -3.06
CA ILE A 141 -7.33 20.55 -2.17
C ILE A 141 -8.38 21.42 -2.87
N PHE A 142 -7.97 22.51 -3.52
CA PHE A 142 -8.88 23.40 -4.23
C PHE A 142 -9.61 22.68 -5.36
N ILE A 143 -8.88 21.96 -6.21
CA ILE A 143 -9.46 21.17 -7.31
C ILE A 143 -10.43 20.14 -6.78
N SER A 144 -10.02 19.33 -5.80
CA SER A 144 -10.91 18.36 -5.18
C SER A 144 -12.13 19.03 -4.56
N SER A 145 -12.04 20.24 -4.01
CA SER A 145 -13.18 20.96 -3.42
C SER A 145 -14.22 21.41 -4.45
N ILE A 146 -13.85 21.58 -5.72
CA ILE A 146 -14.79 21.90 -6.80
C ILE A 146 -15.85 20.79 -6.96
N SER A 147 -15.50 19.55 -6.61
CA SER A 147 -16.42 18.40 -6.67
C SER A 147 -17.71 18.58 -5.84
N LEU A 148 -17.71 19.42 -4.81
CA LEU A 148 -18.90 19.71 -4.01
C LEU A 148 -20.00 20.42 -4.80
N PHE A 149 -19.64 21.09 -5.90
CA PHE A 149 -20.55 21.83 -6.77
C PHE A 149 -20.93 21.03 -8.02
N LEU A 150 -20.53 19.75 -8.09
CA LEU A 150 -20.76 18.86 -9.21
C LEU A 150 -21.60 17.66 -8.76
N ASP A 151 -22.34 17.11 -9.73
CA ASP A 151 -23.21 15.95 -9.55
C ASP A 151 -22.78 14.79 -10.45
N GLY A 152 -23.26 13.58 -10.14
CA GLY A 152 -22.99 12.36 -10.89
C GLY A 152 -21.49 12.06 -11.03
N GLU A 153 -21.07 11.54 -12.19
CA GLU A 153 -19.68 11.13 -12.44
C GLU A 153 -18.67 12.28 -12.35
N TRP A 154 -19.09 13.51 -12.70
CA TRP A 154 -18.23 14.69 -12.68
C TRP A 154 -17.73 15.05 -11.28
N ARG A 155 -18.54 14.75 -10.24
CA ARG A 155 -18.12 14.87 -8.84
C ARG A 155 -16.87 14.03 -8.56
N TYR A 156 -16.89 12.75 -8.95
CA TYR A 156 -15.77 11.84 -8.72
C TYR A 156 -14.55 12.21 -9.56
N ILE A 157 -14.75 12.54 -10.83
CA ILE A 157 -13.67 12.96 -11.73
C ILE A 157 -12.92 14.15 -11.12
N MET A 158 -13.64 15.16 -10.64
CA MET A 158 -13.03 16.37 -10.05
C MET A 158 -12.34 16.08 -8.71
N LEU A 159 -12.97 15.27 -7.84
CA LEU A 159 -12.37 14.84 -6.58
C LEU A 159 -11.02 14.15 -6.84
N TYR A 160 -11.00 13.14 -7.70
CA TYR A 160 -9.81 12.36 -8.01
C TYR A 160 -8.79 13.13 -8.84
N ALA A 161 -9.20 14.12 -9.65
CA ALA A 161 -8.26 15.00 -10.33
C ALA A 161 -7.36 15.75 -9.34
N GLY A 162 -7.92 16.26 -8.24
CA GLY A 162 -7.13 16.88 -7.17
C GLY A 162 -6.25 15.87 -6.40
N ILE A 163 -6.74 14.66 -6.13
CA ILE A 163 -5.97 13.57 -5.49
C ILE A 163 -4.77 13.18 -6.36
N VAL A 164 -4.99 12.97 -7.66
CA VAL A 164 -3.94 12.62 -8.62
C VAL A 164 -2.91 13.75 -8.70
N LEU A 165 -3.35 15.01 -8.76
CA LEU A 165 -2.42 16.14 -8.74
C LEU A 165 -1.55 16.12 -7.48
N ASP A 166 -2.15 15.89 -6.31
CA ASP A 166 -1.43 15.78 -5.04
C ASP A 166 -0.36 14.68 -5.07
N ILE A 167 -0.69 13.51 -5.61
CA ILE A 167 0.22 12.37 -5.77
C ILE A 167 1.36 12.70 -6.75
N LEU A 168 1.08 13.47 -7.81
CA LEU A 168 2.06 13.86 -8.84
C LEU A 168 2.97 15.01 -8.41
N VAL A 169 2.54 15.89 -7.51
CA VAL A 169 3.32 17.07 -7.08
C VAL A 169 4.74 16.70 -6.62
N PRO A 170 4.97 15.66 -5.78
CA PRO A 170 6.32 15.25 -5.40
C PRO A 170 7.16 14.60 -6.52
N LEU A 171 6.53 14.05 -7.56
CA LEU A 171 7.22 13.57 -8.76
C LEU A 171 7.73 14.75 -9.60
N ILE A 172 6.86 15.72 -9.86
CA ILE A 172 7.20 16.93 -10.63
C ILE A 172 8.30 17.72 -9.89
N GLY A 173 8.19 17.80 -8.56
CA GLY A 173 9.15 18.49 -7.69
C GLY A 173 10.45 17.72 -7.39
N ARG A 174 10.70 16.55 -8.00
CA ARG A 174 11.78 15.63 -7.59
C ARG A 174 13.16 16.28 -7.46
N LYS A 175 13.54 17.15 -8.39
CA LYS A 175 14.84 17.86 -8.35
C LYS A 175 14.97 18.76 -7.11
N ARG A 176 13.90 19.43 -6.72
CA ARG A 176 13.84 20.27 -5.51
C ARG A 176 13.86 19.42 -4.26
N LEU A 177 13.08 18.33 -4.24
CA LEU A 177 13.02 17.41 -3.10
C LEU A 177 14.38 16.75 -2.81
N ARG A 178 15.23 16.54 -3.83
CA ARG A 178 16.56 15.97 -3.63
C ARG A 178 17.51 16.88 -2.82
N GLN A 179 17.22 18.18 -2.74
CA GLN A 179 17.98 19.13 -1.89
C GLN A 179 17.69 18.93 -0.40
N VAL A 180 16.61 18.22 -0.06
CA VAL A 180 16.20 17.85 1.30
C VAL A 180 15.89 16.35 1.27
N PRO A 181 16.94 15.52 1.20
CA PRO A 181 16.77 14.08 1.05
C PRO A 181 15.99 13.50 2.22
N ILE A 182 15.34 12.37 1.95
CA ILE A 182 14.67 11.60 3.00
C ILE A 182 15.70 10.96 3.93
N HIS A 183 15.29 10.66 5.17
CA HIS A 183 16.00 9.69 5.99
C HIS A 183 15.58 8.29 5.52
N THR A 184 16.43 7.66 4.69
CA THR A 184 16.11 6.39 4.01
C THR A 184 15.85 5.25 4.99
N GLU A 185 16.70 5.04 6.00
CA GLU A 185 16.48 4.03 7.05
C GLU A 185 15.11 4.18 7.71
N HIS A 186 14.81 5.38 8.23
CA HIS A 186 13.52 5.66 8.87
C HIS A 186 12.33 5.47 7.91
N LEU A 187 12.48 5.80 6.62
CA LEU A 187 11.40 5.59 5.66
C LEU A 187 11.16 4.09 5.43
N LEU A 188 12.24 3.32 5.24
CA LEU A 188 12.16 1.87 5.06
C LEU A 188 11.57 1.18 6.30
N GLU A 189 11.93 1.63 7.51
CA GLU A 189 11.34 1.13 8.77
C GLU A 189 9.82 1.32 8.79
N ARG A 190 9.34 2.54 8.47
CA ARG A 190 7.90 2.86 8.40
C ARG A 190 7.16 2.05 7.33
N PHE A 191 7.75 1.89 6.15
CA PHE A 191 7.16 1.09 5.07
C PHE A 191 7.19 -0.41 5.39
N GLY A 192 8.19 -0.89 6.13
CA GLY A 192 8.21 -2.24 6.69
C GLY A 192 7.08 -2.46 7.70
N LEU A 193 6.86 -1.53 8.62
CA LEU A 193 5.73 -1.60 9.57
C LEU A 193 4.37 -1.62 8.85
N PHE A 194 4.20 -0.79 7.81
CA PHE A 194 2.98 -0.82 6.99
C PHE A 194 2.84 -2.14 6.21
N THR A 195 3.96 -2.75 5.78
CA THR A 195 3.97 -4.08 5.17
C THR A 195 3.47 -5.16 6.15
N ILE A 196 3.84 -5.07 7.44
CA ILE A 196 3.32 -5.97 8.48
C ILE A 196 1.80 -5.84 8.62
N ILE A 197 1.26 -4.62 8.55
CA ILE A 197 -0.19 -4.39 8.60
C ILE A 197 -0.90 -5.12 7.46
N LEU A 198 -0.38 -5.01 6.24
CA LEU A 198 -0.92 -5.67 5.04
C LEU A 198 -0.81 -7.21 5.10
N LEU A 199 0.30 -7.73 5.65
CA LEU A 199 0.43 -9.16 5.91
C LEU A 199 -0.56 -9.63 6.99
N GLY A 200 -0.83 -8.78 7.98
CA GLY A 200 -1.86 -9.00 8.99
C GLY A 200 -3.25 -9.16 8.38
N GLU A 201 -3.58 -8.41 7.33
CA GLU A 201 -4.86 -8.58 6.59
C GLU A 201 -4.97 -9.97 5.95
N SER A 202 -3.86 -10.53 5.46
CA SER A 202 -3.85 -11.92 4.98
C SER A 202 -4.12 -12.92 6.11
N ILE A 203 -3.63 -12.66 7.31
CA ILE A 203 -3.93 -13.49 8.50
C ILE A 203 -5.41 -13.38 8.87
N VAL A 204 -5.99 -12.17 8.86
CA VAL A 204 -7.42 -11.95 9.11
C VAL A 204 -8.28 -12.70 8.07
N ALA A 205 -7.88 -12.66 6.79
CA ALA A 205 -8.54 -13.41 5.73
C ALA A 205 -8.55 -14.92 6.04
N ILE A 206 -7.41 -15.50 6.44
CA ILE A 206 -7.29 -16.93 6.81
C ILE A 206 -8.16 -17.26 8.03
N ILE A 207 -8.16 -16.42 9.07
CA ILE A 207 -9.01 -16.61 10.25
C ILE A 207 -10.48 -16.61 9.86
N SER A 208 -10.89 -15.70 8.96
CA SER A 208 -12.29 -15.63 8.52
C SER A 208 -12.73 -16.91 7.82
N VAL A 209 -11.86 -17.52 6.99
CA VAL A 209 -12.11 -18.82 6.34
C VAL A 209 -12.26 -19.94 7.37
N LEU A 210 -11.37 -19.99 8.37
CA LEU A 210 -11.43 -21.00 9.44
C LEU A 210 -12.66 -20.86 10.35
N SER A 211 -13.25 -19.67 10.45
CA SER A 211 -14.41 -19.41 11.31
C SER A 211 -15.76 -19.83 10.71
N THR A 212 -15.82 -20.09 9.41
CA THR A 212 -17.08 -20.29 8.68
C THR A 212 -17.47 -21.74 8.44
N GLU A 213 -16.55 -22.69 8.61
CA GLU A 213 -16.77 -24.10 8.25
C GLU A 213 -16.50 -25.07 9.41
N VAL A 214 -17.11 -26.26 9.36
CA VAL A 214 -16.74 -27.36 10.24
C VAL A 214 -15.32 -27.76 9.90
N MET A 215 -14.42 -27.67 10.88
CA MET A 215 -13.00 -27.88 10.66
C MET A 215 -12.71 -29.30 10.19
N ASP A 216 -12.40 -29.46 8.91
CA ASP A 216 -11.93 -30.72 8.31
C ASP A 216 -10.44 -30.66 7.96
N ALA A 217 -9.86 -31.81 7.61
CA ALA A 217 -8.43 -31.89 7.29
C ALA A 217 -8.02 -31.08 6.05
N GLY A 218 -8.93 -30.90 5.08
CA GLY A 218 -8.68 -30.13 3.87
C GLY A 218 -8.57 -28.64 4.15
N LEU A 219 -9.48 -28.11 4.97
CA LEU A 219 -9.46 -26.71 5.41
C LEU A 219 -8.25 -26.39 6.28
N ILE A 220 -7.86 -27.30 7.18
CA ILE A 220 -6.62 -27.16 7.96
C ILE A 220 -5.40 -27.11 7.02
N PHE A 221 -5.35 -27.99 6.02
CA PHE A 221 -4.25 -28.00 5.04
C PHE A 221 -4.23 -26.72 4.18
N TYR A 222 -5.40 -26.22 3.78
CA TYR A 222 -5.55 -24.94 3.09
C TYR A 222 -4.98 -23.78 3.92
N ALA A 223 -5.43 -23.66 5.17
CA ALA A 223 -4.97 -22.61 6.08
C ALA A 223 -3.46 -22.72 6.36
N ALA A 224 -2.93 -23.93 6.49
CA ALA A 224 -1.49 -24.15 6.63
C ALA A 224 -0.71 -23.64 5.40
N CYS A 225 -1.19 -23.94 4.18
CA CYS A 225 -0.57 -23.42 2.95
C CYS A 225 -0.64 -21.89 2.88
N ALA A 226 -1.77 -21.29 3.25
CA ALA A 226 -1.94 -19.84 3.28
C ALA A 226 -1.00 -19.16 4.28
N ILE A 227 -0.86 -19.71 5.49
CA ILE A 227 0.07 -19.21 6.51
C ILE A 227 1.52 -19.32 6.01
N VAL A 228 1.90 -20.45 5.43
CA VAL A 228 3.24 -20.62 4.85
C VAL A 228 3.51 -19.61 3.74
N LEU A 229 2.52 -19.34 2.87
CA LEU A 229 2.65 -18.31 1.84
C LEU A 229 2.93 -16.93 2.45
N VAL A 230 2.14 -16.52 3.45
CA VAL A 230 2.33 -15.24 4.15
C VAL A 230 3.71 -15.17 4.83
N LEU A 231 4.15 -16.25 5.47
CA LEU A 231 5.47 -16.33 6.09
C LEU A 231 6.62 -16.25 5.08
N LEU A 232 6.48 -16.87 3.91
CA LEU A 232 7.49 -16.81 2.85
C LEU A 232 7.58 -15.41 2.23
N ILE A 233 6.45 -14.73 2.03
CA ILE A 233 6.42 -13.32 1.60
C ILE A 233 7.08 -12.44 2.66
N TRP A 234 6.71 -12.61 3.93
CA TRP A 234 7.32 -11.89 5.05
C TRP A 234 8.83 -12.08 5.09
N TRP A 235 9.29 -13.33 5.03
CA TRP A 235 10.71 -13.66 5.08
C TRP A 235 11.46 -13.06 3.89
N GLN A 236 10.92 -13.23 2.68
CA GLN A 236 11.50 -12.66 1.48
C GLN A 236 11.64 -11.13 1.58
N TYR A 237 10.60 -10.43 2.02
CA TYR A 237 10.62 -8.98 2.12
C TYR A 237 11.60 -8.46 3.17
N PHE A 238 11.52 -8.98 4.41
CA PHE A 238 12.27 -8.44 5.55
C PHE A 238 13.76 -8.75 5.50
N ASP A 239 14.16 -9.94 5.04
CA ASP A 239 15.60 -10.24 4.85
C ASP A 239 16.24 -9.25 3.88
N ASN A 240 15.50 -8.89 2.82
CA ASN A 240 15.98 -7.93 1.84
C ASN A 240 16.02 -6.51 2.38
N LEU A 241 14.95 -6.07 3.06
CA LEU A 241 14.85 -4.74 3.65
C LEU A 241 15.98 -4.49 4.67
N GLU A 242 16.28 -5.50 5.48
CA GLU A 242 17.24 -5.39 6.57
C GLU A 242 18.69 -5.50 6.10
N LYS A 243 18.98 -6.47 5.23
CA LYS A 243 20.37 -6.90 4.94
C LYS A 243 20.90 -6.42 3.60
N LYS A 244 20.04 -6.12 2.62
CA LYS A 244 20.46 -5.94 1.22
C LYS A 244 20.39 -4.49 0.73
N LEU A 245 19.66 -3.61 1.43
CA LEU A 245 19.47 -2.21 1.02
C LEU A 245 20.54 -1.27 1.61
N ASP A 246 21.03 -0.35 0.79
CA ASP A 246 21.83 0.80 1.21
C ASP A 246 20.92 1.85 1.88
N LYS A 247 20.94 1.86 3.21
CA LYS A 247 20.12 2.75 4.04
C LYS A 247 20.70 4.17 4.16
N GLU A 248 21.92 4.40 3.68
CA GLU A 248 22.59 5.71 3.69
C GLU A 248 22.31 6.53 2.43
N GLN A 249 21.71 5.91 1.41
CA GLN A 249 21.47 6.52 0.11
C GLN A 249 20.61 7.81 0.23
N GLN A 250 21.19 8.94 -0.19
CA GLN A 250 20.54 10.25 -0.14
C GLN A 250 19.74 10.53 -1.41
N THR A 251 18.42 10.30 -1.33
CA THR A 251 17.50 10.46 -2.45
C THR A 251 16.29 11.29 -2.04
N ALA A 252 15.45 11.64 -3.02
CA ALA A 252 14.17 12.25 -2.73
C ALA A 252 13.06 11.22 -2.37
N GLY A 253 13.36 9.92 -2.44
CA GLY A 253 12.50 8.83 -1.96
C GLY A 253 11.43 8.31 -2.92
N GLN A 254 11.25 8.91 -4.10
CA GLN A 254 10.12 8.61 -4.99
C GLN A 254 10.03 7.12 -5.35
N LEU A 255 11.15 6.47 -5.68
CA LEU A 255 11.12 5.06 -6.03
C LEU A 255 10.64 4.18 -4.86
N ILE A 256 11.11 4.45 -3.62
CA ILE A 256 10.57 3.77 -2.43
C ILE A 256 9.07 4.03 -2.33
N ILE A 257 8.67 5.30 -2.37
CA ILE A 257 7.27 5.71 -2.19
C ILE A 257 6.33 5.01 -3.20
N TYR A 258 6.53 5.25 -4.50
CA TYR A 258 5.62 4.76 -5.54
C TYR A 258 5.83 3.28 -5.85
N GLY A 259 7.02 2.74 -5.63
CA GLY A 259 7.26 1.31 -5.74
C GLY A 259 6.50 0.52 -4.68
N HIS A 260 6.48 1.02 -3.44
CA HIS A 260 5.70 0.38 -2.38
C HIS A 260 4.20 0.58 -2.51
N LEU A 261 3.70 1.59 -3.24
CA LEU A 261 2.27 1.64 -3.59
C LEU A 261 1.83 0.34 -4.29
N PHE A 262 2.61 -0.11 -5.28
CA PHE A 262 2.31 -1.35 -6.00
C PHE A 262 2.55 -2.60 -5.15
N LEU A 263 3.57 -2.60 -4.28
CA LEU A 263 3.74 -3.68 -3.29
C LEU A 263 2.53 -3.77 -2.37
N PHE A 264 2.06 -2.64 -1.85
CA PHE A 264 0.95 -2.62 -0.91
C PHE A 264 -0.37 -3.03 -1.57
N LEU A 265 -0.65 -2.54 -2.78
CA LEU A 265 -1.76 -3.02 -3.59
C LEU A 265 -1.69 -4.54 -3.80
N SER A 266 -0.52 -5.07 -4.18
CA SER A 266 -0.36 -6.50 -4.40
C SER A 266 -0.58 -7.35 -3.15
N LEU A 267 -0.14 -6.88 -1.98
CA LEU A 267 -0.35 -7.59 -0.72
C LEU A 267 -1.82 -7.60 -0.31
N SER A 268 -2.52 -6.47 -0.47
CA SER A 268 -3.97 -6.40 -0.24
C SER A 268 -4.76 -7.30 -1.20
N THR A 269 -4.43 -7.30 -2.49
CA THR A 269 -5.12 -8.16 -3.45
C THR A 269 -4.76 -9.64 -3.24
N THR A 270 -3.54 -9.97 -2.81
CA THR A 270 -3.20 -11.34 -2.38
C THR A 270 -4.04 -11.77 -1.17
N ALA A 271 -4.22 -10.91 -0.17
CA ALA A 271 -5.08 -11.20 0.98
C ALA A 271 -6.54 -11.50 0.56
N ALA A 272 -7.11 -10.66 -0.30
CA ALA A 272 -8.44 -10.89 -0.87
C ALA A 272 -8.50 -12.21 -1.67
N GLY A 273 -7.50 -12.48 -2.50
CA GLY A 273 -7.42 -13.70 -3.31
C GLY A 273 -7.34 -14.99 -2.48
N ILE A 274 -6.64 -14.96 -1.33
CA ILE A 274 -6.64 -16.08 -0.36
C ILE A 274 -8.05 -16.33 0.17
N LYS A 275 -8.88 -15.31 0.37
CA LYS A 275 -10.27 -15.55 0.79
C LYS A 275 -11.15 -16.01 -0.39
N MET A 276 -10.99 -15.40 -1.56
CA MET A 276 -11.78 -15.72 -2.76
C MET A 276 -11.60 -17.18 -3.23
N LEU A 277 -10.44 -17.78 -3.00
CA LEU A 277 -10.12 -19.15 -3.42
C LEU A 277 -11.05 -20.23 -2.86
N VAL A 278 -11.72 -19.95 -1.73
CA VAL A 278 -12.62 -20.90 -1.05
C VAL A 278 -14.08 -20.47 -1.13
N LEU A 279 -14.38 -19.31 -1.73
CA LEU A 279 -15.76 -18.86 -1.89
C LEU A 279 -16.41 -19.60 -3.08
N PRO A 280 -17.57 -20.25 -2.88
CA PRO A 280 -18.17 -21.11 -3.90
C PRO A 280 -18.71 -20.33 -5.12
N ASP A 281 -19.07 -19.05 -4.92
CA ASP A 281 -19.72 -18.22 -5.93
C ASP A 281 -18.74 -17.46 -6.83
N ILE A 282 -17.42 -17.69 -6.69
CA ILE A 282 -16.40 -17.03 -7.51
C ILE A 282 -15.76 -18.02 -8.48
N SER A 283 -15.68 -17.64 -9.75
CA SER A 283 -15.02 -18.44 -10.79
C SER A 283 -13.57 -18.76 -10.44
N TYR A 284 -13.23 -20.06 -10.43
CA TYR A 284 -11.87 -20.55 -10.21
C TYR A 284 -10.82 -19.82 -11.05
N HIS A 285 -11.06 -19.71 -12.36
CA HIS A 285 -10.13 -19.09 -13.29
C HIS A 285 -9.92 -17.60 -13.01
N PHE A 286 -10.97 -16.89 -12.58
CA PHE A 286 -10.85 -15.50 -12.16
C PHE A 286 -9.92 -15.38 -10.95
N VAL A 287 -10.12 -16.20 -9.90
CA VAL A 287 -9.29 -16.14 -8.70
C VAL A 287 -7.84 -16.51 -8.98
N VAL A 288 -7.60 -17.54 -9.80
CA VAL A 288 -6.24 -17.91 -10.23
C VAL A 288 -5.59 -16.75 -10.98
N PHE A 289 -6.26 -16.17 -11.97
CA PHE A 289 -5.73 -15.00 -12.68
C PHE A 289 -5.45 -13.82 -11.75
N PHE A 290 -6.37 -13.55 -10.82
CA PHE A 290 -6.28 -12.45 -9.85
C PHE A 290 -5.08 -12.63 -8.89
N LEU A 291 -4.89 -13.83 -8.33
CA LEU A 291 -3.77 -14.14 -7.43
C LEU A 291 -2.42 -14.08 -8.16
N PHE A 292 -2.31 -14.72 -9.32
CA PHE A 292 -1.06 -14.70 -10.07
C PHE A 292 -0.71 -13.29 -10.58
N SER A 293 -1.72 -12.49 -10.95
CA SER A 293 -1.52 -11.06 -11.28
C SER A 293 -1.06 -10.26 -10.07
N SER A 294 -1.62 -10.51 -8.88
CA SER A 294 -1.18 -9.88 -7.63
C SER A 294 0.30 -10.21 -7.35
N VAL A 295 0.69 -11.47 -7.46
CA VAL A 295 2.08 -11.92 -7.25
C VAL A 295 3.01 -11.34 -8.33
N LEU A 296 2.56 -11.21 -9.58
CA LEU A 296 3.34 -10.57 -10.65
C LEU A 296 3.61 -9.10 -10.31
N VAL A 297 2.59 -8.36 -9.87
CA VAL A 297 2.75 -6.95 -9.44
C VAL A 297 3.72 -6.87 -8.26
N TYR A 298 3.62 -7.78 -7.30
CA TYR A 298 4.57 -7.87 -6.18
C TYR A 298 6.02 -8.03 -6.69
N VAL A 299 6.28 -9.01 -7.57
CA VAL A 299 7.62 -9.30 -8.10
C VAL A 299 8.19 -8.12 -8.87
N LEU A 300 7.38 -7.47 -9.72
CA LEU A 300 7.80 -6.30 -10.50
C LEU A 300 8.09 -5.10 -9.59
N ALA A 301 7.20 -4.81 -8.66
CA ALA A 301 7.34 -3.69 -7.73
C ALA A 301 8.53 -3.89 -6.77
N PHE A 302 8.69 -5.10 -6.23
CA PHE A 302 9.81 -5.47 -5.38
C PHE A 302 11.13 -5.32 -6.14
N SER A 303 11.24 -5.96 -7.30
CA SER A 303 12.46 -5.97 -8.10
C SER A 303 12.82 -4.55 -8.55
N GLY A 304 11.87 -3.76 -9.03
CA GLY A 304 12.11 -2.39 -9.45
C GLY A 304 12.55 -1.47 -8.29
N THR A 305 11.90 -1.58 -7.14
CA THR A 305 12.16 -0.73 -5.98
C THR A 305 13.49 -1.08 -5.31
N PHE A 306 13.71 -2.36 -5.03
CA PHE A 306 14.86 -2.83 -4.27
C PHE A 306 16.12 -2.93 -5.13
N HIS A 307 16.03 -3.14 -6.45
CA HIS A 307 17.22 -3.20 -7.31
C HIS A 307 18.07 -1.92 -7.26
N LEU A 308 17.44 -0.75 -7.23
CA LEU A 308 18.17 0.54 -7.21
C LEU A 308 18.69 0.93 -5.83
N TYR A 309 18.05 0.47 -4.75
CA TYR A 309 18.49 0.70 -3.37
C TYR A 309 19.39 -0.42 -2.84
N ARG A 310 19.50 -1.55 -3.52
CA ARG A 310 20.44 -2.61 -3.14
C ARG A 310 21.88 -2.12 -3.22
N VAL A 311 22.69 -2.56 -2.27
CA VAL A 311 24.14 -2.42 -2.29
C VAL A 311 24.66 -2.95 -3.63
N PRO A 312 25.58 -2.27 -4.34
CA PRO A 312 25.94 -2.62 -5.72
C PRO A 312 26.32 -4.09 -5.95
N GLU A 313 27.01 -4.69 -4.98
CA GLU A 313 27.46 -6.09 -4.99
C GLU A 313 26.31 -7.09 -4.91
N GLU A 314 25.18 -6.68 -4.35
CA GLU A 314 23.99 -7.51 -4.10
C GLU A 314 22.93 -7.35 -5.21
N ARG A 315 23.19 -6.56 -6.25
CA ARG A 315 22.18 -6.26 -7.27
C ARG A 315 21.88 -7.48 -8.15
N LEU A 316 20.59 -7.81 -8.24
CA LEU A 316 20.11 -8.84 -9.15
C LEU A 316 20.19 -8.36 -10.59
N ALA A 317 20.79 -9.16 -11.46
CA ALA A 317 20.78 -8.92 -12.90
C ALA A 317 19.37 -9.13 -13.49
N TRP A 318 19.08 -8.49 -14.62
CA TRP A 318 17.80 -8.60 -15.35
C TRP A 318 17.41 -10.05 -15.69
N ILE A 319 18.38 -10.94 -15.85
CA ILE A 319 18.13 -12.37 -16.08
C ILE A 319 17.37 -13.02 -14.91
N HIS A 320 17.63 -12.61 -13.66
CA HIS A 320 16.89 -13.11 -12.50
C HIS A 320 15.43 -12.69 -12.56
N LEU A 321 15.15 -11.44 -12.94
CA LEU A 321 13.78 -10.97 -13.14
C LEU A 321 13.07 -11.77 -14.24
N ALA A 322 13.73 -12.00 -15.37
CA ALA A 322 13.19 -12.82 -16.45
C ALA A 322 12.92 -14.27 -16.00
N LEU A 323 13.80 -14.85 -15.17
CA LEU A 323 13.62 -16.19 -14.59
C LEU A 323 12.41 -16.22 -13.63
N PHE A 324 12.25 -15.23 -12.76
CA PHE A 324 11.10 -15.17 -11.85
C PHE A 324 9.78 -15.00 -12.59
N ILE A 325 9.74 -14.12 -13.59
CA ILE A 325 8.56 -13.94 -14.44
C ILE A 325 8.27 -15.23 -15.22
N GLY A 326 9.29 -15.84 -15.83
CA GLY A 326 9.15 -17.09 -16.57
C GLY A 326 8.65 -18.24 -15.70
N LEU A 327 9.18 -18.39 -14.49
CA LEU A 327 8.70 -19.37 -13.51
C LEU A 327 7.25 -19.10 -13.11
N LEU A 328 6.90 -17.86 -12.77
CA LEU A 328 5.55 -17.50 -12.37
C LEU A 328 4.53 -17.76 -13.49
N VAL A 329 4.88 -17.43 -14.74
CA VAL A 329 4.05 -17.71 -15.92
C VAL A 329 3.90 -19.21 -16.16
N ALA A 330 4.98 -20.00 -16.04
CA ALA A 330 4.90 -21.45 -16.16
C ALA A 330 3.98 -22.08 -15.10
N LEU A 331 4.09 -21.62 -13.85
CA LEU A 331 3.21 -22.06 -12.76
C LEU A 331 1.77 -21.62 -12.97
N PHE A 332 1.53 -20.40 -13.48
CA PHE A 332 0.19 -19.93 -13.84
C PHE A 332 -0.44 -20.83 -14.90
N VAL A 333 0.28 -21.11 -15.99
CA VAL A 333 -0.18 -22.00 -17.08
C VAL A 333 -0.50 -23.39 -16.54
N LEU A 334 0.35 -23.94 -15.68
CA LEU A 334 0.11 -25.24 -15.03
C LEU A 334 -1.20 -25.22 -14.23
N VAL A 335 -1.37 -24.25 -13.32
CA VAL A 335 -2.58 -24.16 -12.47
C VAL A 335 -3.82 -23.93 -13.31
N TRP A 336 -3.73 -23.09 -14.34
CA TRP A 336 -4.83 -22.75 -15.24
C TRP A 336 -5.39 -23.98 -15.96
N PHE A 337 -4.54 -24.84 -16.51
CA PHE A 337 -4.99 -25.99 -17.31
C PHE A 337 -5.23 -27.26 -16.49
N VAL A 338 -4.50 -27.48 -15.39
CA VAL A 338 -4.65 -28.69 -14.57
C VAL A 338 -5.84 -28.59 -13.60
N VAL A 339 -6.26 -27.37 -13.22
CA VAL A 339 -7.34 -27.11 -12.25
C VAL A 339 -7.06 -27.80 -10.91
N LEU A 340 -6.19 -27.17 -10.12
CA LEU A 340 -5.79 -27.65 -8.79
C LEU A 340 -6.79 -27.23 -7.71
N SER A 341 -6.87 -28.00 -6.62
CA SER A 341 -7.61 -27.60 -5.41
C SER A 341 -7.04 -26.30 -4.82
N PRO A 342 -7.84 -25.51 -4.07
CA PRO A 342 -7.38 -24.23 -3.50
C PRO A 342 -6.08 -24.33 -2.69
N ALA A 343 -5.92 -25.39 -1.89
CA ALA A 343 -4.71 -25.60 -1.11
C ALA A 343 -3.47 -25.84 -1.99
N LEU A 344 -3.65 -26.58 -3.09
CA LEU A 344 -2.58 -26.84 -4.05
C LEU A 344 -2.20 -25.58 -4.86
N VAL A 345 -3.15 -24.70 -5.15
CA VAL A 345 -2.85 -23.38 -5.75
C VAL A 345 -1.93 -22.57 -4.83
N LEU A 346 -2.25 -22.51 -3.54
CA LEU A 346 -1.41 -21.82 -2.55
C LEU A 346 -0.04 -22.51 -2.40
N LEU A 347 0.01 -23.84 -2.39
CA LEU A 347 1.26 -24.59 -2.33
C LEU A 347 2.18 -24.27 -3.52
N VAL A 348 1.63 -24.12 -4.73
CA VAL A 348 2.39 -23.69 -5.92
C VAL A 348 2.97 -22.28 -5.71
N LEU A 349 2.20 -21.35 -5.15
CA LEU A 349 2.71 -20.01 -4.81
C LEU A 349 3.76 -20.05 -3.69
N CYS A 350 3.63 -20.95 -2.70
CA CYS A 350 4.67 -21.18 -1.69
C CYS A 350 5.98 -21.63 -2.33
N LEU A 351 5.93 -22.59 -3.26
CA LEU A 351 7.12 -23.04 -3.99
C LEU A 351 7.77 -21.90 -4.80
N PHE A 352 6.95 -21.06 -5.43
CA PHE A 352 7.44 -19.85 -6.09
C PHE A 352 8.17 -18.92 -5.12
N PHE A 353 7.54 -18.54 -4.00
CA PHE A 353 8.14 -17.63 -3.02
C PHE A 353 9.35 -18.23 -2.30
N LEU A 354 9.41 -19.55 -2.15
CA LEU A 354 10.60 -20.24 -1.63
C LEU A 354 11.79 -20.01 -2.59
N VAL A 355 11.61 -20.26 -3.90
CA VAL A 355 12.67 -20.03 -4.90
C VAL A 355 13.03 -18.55 -4.99
N PHE A 356 12.02 -17.68 -5.07
CA PHE A 356 12.20 -16.23 -5.13
C PHE A 356 12.98 -15.73 -3.90
N GLY A 357 12.54 -16.09 -2.69
CA GLY A 357 13.18 -15.75 -1.43
C GLY A 357 14.62 -16.25 -1.35
N MET A 358 14.87 -17.52 -1.65
CA MET A 358 16.23 -18.08 -1.65
C MET A 358 17.17 -17.36 -2.62
N MET A 359 16.68 -16.91 -3.77
CA MET A 359 17.51 -16.21 -4.75
C MET A 359 17.69 -14.73 -4.44
N THR A 360 16.71 -14.10 -3.79
CA THR A 360 16.81 -12.68 -3.42
C THR A 360 17.50 -12.45 -2.07
N SER A 361 17.40 -13.37 -1.12
CA SER A 361 17.87 -13.18 0.25
C SER A 361 19.25 -13.80 0.56
N LYS A 362 19.78 -14.66 -0.33
CA LYS A 362 21.20 -15.05 -0.32
C LYS A 362 22.05 -13.82 -0.52
#